data_AF-A0A1M6S7B5-F1
#
_entry.id   AF-A0A1M6S7B5-F1
#
_cell.length_a   1.000
_cell.length_b   1.000
_cell.length_c   1.000
_cell.angle_alpha   90.00
_cell.angle_beta   90.00
_cell.angle_gamma   90.00
#
_symmetry.space_group_name_H-M   'P 1'
#
loop_
_entity.id
_entity.type
_entity.pdbx_description
1 polymer ?
#
loop_
_entity_poly.entity_id
_entity_poly.type
_entity_poly.pdbx_seq_one_letter_code
_entity_poly.pdbx_strand_id
1 'polypeptide(L)'
;MVTFADDALVNDQLRDYWGKAAIRDWAERDIIGEKLTIAVTTIVRHYDNFIVTADIDGNFDKRGLPDPLVLAFYFTPHNDRIIQLIILRNRRDI
;
A
#
# COMPACT_ATOMS: atom_id res chain seq x y z
N MET A 1 -9.31 -2.09 11.39
CA MET A 1 -8.27 -1.03 11.47
C MET A 1 -7.83 -0.76 12.90
N VAL A 2 -7.28 -1.75 13.60
CA VAL A 2 -6.55 -1.47 14.85
C VAL A 2 -5.13 -0.99 14.57
N THR A 3 -4.56 -1.45 13.44
CA THR A 3 -3.17 -1.23 13.02
C THR A 3 -2.88 0.19 12.53
N PHE A 4 -3.88 0.93 12.05
CA PHE A 4 -3.73 2.34 11.65
C PHE A 4 -4.04 3.28 12.81
N ALA A 5 -3.37 4.42 12.87
CA ALA A 5 -3.77 5.55 13.73
C ALA A 5 -5.14 6.11 13.30
N ASP A 6 -5.79 6.88 14.18
CA ASP A 6 -7.15 7.39 13.92
C ASP A 6 -7.17 8.41 12.77
N ASP A 7 -6.10 9.18 12.64
CA ASP A 7 -5.83 10.23 11.65
C ASP A 7 -4.83 9.81 10.56
N ALA A 8 -4.57 8.51 10.43
CA ALA A 8 -3.58 8.00 9.47
C ALA A 8 -3.90 8.41 8.03
N LEU A 9 -2.84 8.52 7.21
CA LEU A 9 -2.94 8.77 5.77
C LEU A 9 -2.60 7.50 4.99
N VAL A 10 -3.45 7.15 4.02
CA VAL A 10 -3.06 6.29 2.90
C VAL A 10 -2.99 7.15 1.64
N ASN A 11 -1.86 7.12 0.93
CA ASN A 11 -1.77 7.61 -0.43
C ASN A 11 -1.64 6.42 -1.39
N ASP A 12 -2.61 6.29 -2.30
CA ASP A 12 -2.60 5.28 -3.35
C ASP A 12 -2.98 5.94 -4.68
N GLN A 13 -2.17 5.70 -5.71
CA GLN A 13 -2.36 6.30 -7.04
C GLN A 13 -2.56 7.82 -7.02
N LEU A 14 -1.78 8.55 -6.20
CA LEU A 14 -1.87 10.01 -6.02
C LEU A 14 -3.19 10.49 -5.41
N ARG A 15 -3.95 9.60 -4.75
CA ARG A 15 -5.15 9.94 -3.99
C ARG A 15 -4.92 9.71 -2.50
N ASP A 16 -5.31 10.71 -1.71
CA ASP A 16 -5.21 10.66 -0.25
C ASP A 16 -6.51 10.17 0.39
N TYR A 17 -6.37 9.25 1.34
CA TYR A 17 -7.43 8.75 2.19
C TYR A 17 -7.05 9.02 3.65
N TRP A 18 -7.72 9.99 4.26
CA TRP A 18 -7.43 10.45 5.62
C TRP A 18 -8.37 9.82 6.65
N GLY A 19 -7.77 9.24 7.68
CA GLY A 19 -8.44 8.64 8.82
C GLY A 19 -9.07 7.28 8.54
N LYS A 20 -9.40 6.57 9.63
CA LYS A 20 -9.84 5.16 9.56
C LYS A 20 -11.07 4.89 8.71
N ALA A 21 -11.98 5.86 8.59
CA ALA A 21 -13.19 5.71 7.78
C ALA A 21 -12.83 5.68 6.29
N ALA A 22 -12.10 6.68 5.79
CA ALA A 22 -11.69 6.72 4.38
C ALA A 22 -10.77 5.55 4.02
N ILE A 23 -9.87 5.16 4.93
CA ILE A 23 -9.00 3.99 4.75
C ILE A 23 -9.82 2.69 4.70
N ARG A 24 -10.93 2.59 5.46
CA ARG A 24 -11.85 1.43 5.38
C ARG A 24 -12.41 1.31 3.98
N ASP A 25 -13.02 2.39 3.51
CA ASP A 25 -13.75 2.39 2.24
C ASP A 25 -12.80 2.16 1.07
N TRP A 26 -11.57 2.69 1.15
CA TRP A 26 -10.49 2.38 0.22
C TRP A 26 -10.11 0.90 0.27
N ALA A 27 -9.83 0.35 1.45
CA ALA A 27 -9.42 -1.06 1.57
C ALA A 27 -10.51 -2.03 1.12
N GLU A 28 -11.79 -1.76 1.45
CA GLU A 28 -12.93 -2.57 1.04
C GLU A 28 -13.11 -2.58 -0.48
N ARG A 29 -12.93 -1.43 -1.14
CA ARG A 29 -13.06 -1.30 -2.58
C ARG A 29 -11.84 -1.86 -3.33
N ASP A 30 -10.66 -1.33 -3.03
CA ASP A 30 -9.48 -1.45 -3.91
C ASP A 30 -8.57 -2.63 -3.55
N ILE A 31 -8.61 -3.08 -2.29
CA ILE A 31 -7.77 -4.19 -1.82
C ILE A 31 -8.60 -5.46 -1.72
N ILE A 32 -9.69 -5.41 -0.95
CA ILE A 32 -10.54 -6.57 -0.67
C ILE A 32 -11.47 -6.86 -1.87
N GLY A 33 -12.12 -5.83 -2.40
CA GLY A 33 -13.02 -5.93 -3.55
C GLY A 33 -12.32 -6.48 -4.79
N GLU A 34 -11.08 -6.04 -5.03
CA GLU A 34 -10.24 -6.51 -6.13
C GLU A 34 -9.51 -7.83 -5.83
N LYS A 35 -9.73 -8.45 -4.67
CA LYS A 35 -9.04 -9.68 -4.24
C LYS A 35 -7.53 -9.60 -4.41
N LEU A 36 -6.96 -8.46 -4.03
CA LEU A 36 -5.56 -8.17 -4.22
C LEU A 36 -4.71 -9.21 -3.47
N THR A 37 -3.78 -9.87 -4.16
CA THR A 37 -2.77 -10.72 -3.55
C THR A 37 -1.45 -9.98 -3.52
N ILE A 38 -0.73 -10.12 -2.41
CA ILE A 38 0.53 -9.41 -2.15
C ILE A 38 1.58 -10.46 -1.83
N ALA A 39 2.51 -10.70 -2.75
CA ALA A 39 3.66 -11.57 -2.54
C ALA A 39 4.89 -10.71 -2.20
N VAL A 40 5.21 -10.57 -0.92
CA VAL A 40 6.35 -9.75 -0.47
C VAL A 40 7.66 -10.36 -0.94
N THR A 41 8.46 -9.57 -1.68
CA THR A 41 9.76 -9.99 -2.23
C THR A 41 10.93 -9.34 -1.51
N THR A 42 10.75 -8.15 -0.93
CA THR A 42 11.81 -7.46 -0.20
C THR A 42 11.23 -6.58 0.90
N ILE A 43 11.91 -6.55 2.05
CA ILE A 43 11.62 -5.65 3.15
C ILE A 43 12.91 -4.90 3.49
N VAL A 44 12.87 -3.58 3.43
CA VAL A 44 13.95 -2.70 3.88
C VAL A 44 13.46 -1.90 5.08
N ARG A 45 14.19 -1.97 6.18
CA ARG A 45 13.98 -1.08 7.33
C ARG A 45 14.94 0.11 7.20
N HIS A 46 14.41 1.32 7.32
CA HIS A 46 15.20 2.56 7.32
C HIS A 46 14.73 3.45 8.46
N TYR A 47 15.53 3.50 9.53
CA TYR A 47 15.10 4.03 10.83
C TYR A 47 13.83 3.34 11.33
N ASP A 48 12.78 4.11 11.57
CA ASP A 48 11.48 3.62 11.99
C ASP A 48 10.59 3.23 10.81
N ASN A 49 10.96 3.59 9.57
CA ASN A 49 10.17 3.31 8.39
C ASN A 49 10.46 1.91 7.82
N PHE A 50 9.46 1.37 7.13
CA PHE A 50 9.56 0.12 6.39
C PHE A 50 9.20 0.35 4.93
N ILE A 51 10.04 -0.14 4.03
CA ILE A 51 9.79 -0.15 2.59
C ILE A 51 9.62 -1.62 2.19
N VAL A 52 8.41 -1.97 1.77
CA VAL A 52 8.07 -3.34 1.36
C VAL A 52 7.88 -3.35 -0.15
N THR A 53 8.64 -4.18 -0.85
CA THR A 53 8.40 -4.47 -2.27
C THR A 53 7.63 -5.77 -2.39
N ALA A 54 6.61 -5.79 -3.25
CA ALA A 54 5.82 -6.98 -3.48
C ALA A 54 5.34 -7.09 -4.93
N ASP A 55 5.18 -8.33 -5.37
CA ASP A 55 4.48 -8.67 -6.60
C ASP A 55 2.97 -8.71 -6.29
N ILE A 56 2.18 -8.08 -7.18
CA ILE A 56 0.76 -7.83 -6.99
C ILE A 56 -0.05 -8.52 -8.07
N ASP A 57 -1.08 -9.23 -7.65
CA ASP A 57 -2.10 -9.83 -8.51
C ASP A 57 -3.50 -9.56 -7.92
N GLY A 58 -4.56 -9.88 -8.64
CA GLY A 58 -5.95 -9.60 -8.29
C GLY A 58 -6.85 -9.49 -9.51
N ASN A 59 -8.07 -9.03 -9.28
CA ASN A 59 -9.16 -8.90 -10.26
C ASN A 59 -9.31 -7.49 -10.86
N PHE A 60 -8.38 -6.59 -10.60
CA PHE A 60 -8.37 -5.23 -11.13
C PHE A 60 -8.10 -5.21 -12.65
N ASP A 61 -8.34 -4.06 -13.28
CA ASP A 61 -8.02 -3.87 -14.71
C ASP A 61 -6.51 -3.86 -14.94
N LYS A 62 -5.99 -4.91 -15.58
CA LYS A 62 -4.56 -5.09 -15.86
C LYS A 62 -4.10 -4.52 -17.20
N ARG A 63 -5.00 -3.91 -17.99
CA ARG A 63 -4.64 -3.41 -19.32
C ARG A 63 -3.54 -2.35 -19.24
N GLY A 64 -2.43 -2.58 -19.93
CA GLY A 64 -1.28 -1.68 -19.95
C GLY A 64 -0.41 -1.71 -18.69
N LEU A 65 -0.69 -2.62 -17.74
CA LEU A 65 0.17 -2.87 -16.60
C LEU A 65 1.27 -3.91 -16.95
N PRO A 66 2.43 -3.86 -16.27
CA PRO A 66 3.48 -4.84 -16.47
C PRO A 66 3.09 -6.15 -15.79
N ASP A 67 3.68 -7.26 -16.25
CA ASP A 67 3.53 -8.58 -15.64
C ASP A 67 4.93 -9.15 -15.32
N PRO A 68 5.31 -9.27 -14.03
CA PRO A 68 4.51 -8.99 -12.84
C PRO A 68 4.33 -7.50 -12.57
N LEU A 69 3.20 -7.14 -11.93
CA LEU A 69 3.01 -5.81 -11.36
C LEU A 69 3.75 -5.74 -10.01
N VAL A 70 4.72 -4.84 -9.90
CA VAL A 70 5.50 -4.64 -8.68
C VAL A 70 5.16 -3.30 -8.04
N LEU A 71 4.77 -3.32 -6.76
CA LEU A 71 4.52 -2.13 -5.95
C LEU A 71 5.53 -2.03 -4.80
N ALA A 72 5.80 -0.79 -4.39
CA ALA A 72 6.52 -0.45 -3.18
C ALA A 72 5.56 0.22 -2.19
N PHE A 73 5.52 -0.31 -0.97
CA PHE A 73 4.72 0.17 0.15
C PHE A 73 5.65 0.81 1.17
N TYR A 74 5.48 2.11 1.39
CA TYR A 74 6.23 2.90 2.36
C TYR A 74 5.37 3.07 3.61
N PHE A 75 5.73 2.37 4.68
CA PHE A 75 5.06 2.45 5.96
C PHE A 75 5.84 3.36 6.91
N THR A 76 5.14 4.33 7.48
CA THR A 76 5.61 5.16 8.59
C THR A 76 4.85 4.76 9.85
N PRO A 77 5.47 4.01 10.77
CA PRO A 77 4.86 3.68 12.05
C PRO A 77 5.15 4.77 13.10
N HIS A 78 4.27 4.86 14.09
CA HIS A 78 4.44 5.64 15.31
C HIS A 78 3.62 5.01 16.43
N ASN A 79 4.24 4.76 17.60
CA ASN A 79 3.61 4.12 18.76
C ASN A 79 2.80 2.86 18.39
N ASP A 80 3.46 1.92 17.70
CA ASP A 80 2.89 0.64 17.25
C ASP A 80 1.69 0.74 16.30
N ARG A 81 1.48 1.89 15.67
CA ARG A 81 0.43 2.12 14.66
C ARG A 81 1.02 2.68 13.38
N ILE A 82 0.40 2.37 12.25
CA ILE A 82 0.71 2.99 10.96
C ILE A 82 0.06 4.38 10.94
N ILE A 83 0.88 5.43 10.87
CA ILE A 83 0.40 6.81 10.67
C ILE A 83 0.39 7.20 9.19
N GLN A 84 1.19 6.54 8.36
CA GLN A 84 1.19 6.76 6.92
C GLN A 84 1.51 5.48 6.15
N LEU A 85 0.80 5.28 5.05
CA LEU A 85 1.12 4.31 4.01
C LEU A 85 1.11 5.03 2.66
N ILE A 86 2.23 4.97 1.93
CA ILE A 86 2.29 5.42 0.53
C ILE A 86 2.53 4.20 -0.35
N ILE A 87 1.71 4.05 -1.38
CA ILE A 87 1.82 2.94 -2.35
C ILE A 87 2.24 3.53 -3.69
N LEU A 88 3.42 3.14 -4.15
CA LEU A 88 3.98 3.57 -5.42
C LEU A 88 4.24 2.38 -6.32
N ARG A 89 4.06 2.56 -7.62
CA ARG A 89 4.57 1.59 -8.59
C ARG A 89 6.09 1.60 -8.51
N ASN A 90 6.68 0.43 -8.27
CA ASN A 90 8.13 0.30 -8.20
C ASN A 90 8.68 0.29 -9.63
N ARG A 91 8.86 1.48 -10.19
CA ARG A 91 9.60 1.63 -11.44
C ARG A 91 11.07 1.42 -11.11
N ARG A 92 11.63 0.29 -11.53
CA ARG A 92 13.08 0.17 -11.72
C ARG A 92 13.45 1.01 -12.94
N ASP A 93 13.29 2.31 -12.84
CA ASP A 93 13.89 3.22 -13.82
C ASP A 93 15.38 3.23 -13.47
N ILE A 94 16.17 2.56 -14.31
CA ILE A 94 17.64 2.67 -14.38
C ILE A 94 17.96 4.07 -14.89
#